data_AF-A0A7W0RQJ7-F1
#
_entry.id   AF-A0A7W0RQJ7-F1
#
_cell.length_a   1.000
_cell.length_b   1.000
_cell.length_c   1.000
_cell.angle_alpha   90.00
_cell.angle_beta   90.00
_cell.angle_gamma   90.00
#
_symmetry.space_group_name_H-M   'P 1'
#
loop_
_entity.id
_entity.type
_entity.pdbx_description
1 polymer ?
#
loop_
_entity_poly.entity_id
_entity_poly.type
_entity_poly.pdbx_seq_one_letter_code
_entity_poly.pdbx_strand_id
1 'polypeptide(L)'
;RLSHEPNSLHFSTFGWFVGRCRRLLQQAANGVNPGEVLTITFNLIAGKTFTNAVNSLNAALTTPNNSNSGLRIGIHVQGFAGGGSESFINGDKIVEPGPGPGAVPEPASLALLALGSVGLGGFGLRRRKSLNRSTAA
;
A
#
# COMPACT_ATOMS: atom_id res chain seq x y z
N ARG A 1 17.76 -21.00 57.43
CA ARG A 1 17.29 -22.37 57.79
C ARG A 1 16.52 -22.89 56.60
N LEU A 2 17.15 -23.74 55.78
CA LEU A 2 16.56 -24.41 54.63
C LEU A 2 15.77 -25.62 55.15
N SER A 3 14.50 -25.73 54.78
CA SER A 3 13.75 -26.99 54.86
C SER A 3 13.69 -27.58 53.46
N HIS A 4 14.21 -28.80 53.37
CA HIS A 4 14.23 -29.72 52.24
C HIS A 4 12.84 -29.97 51.63
N GLU A 5 12.72 -29.82 50.32
CA GLU A 5 11.97 -30.78 49.48
C GLU A 5 13.01 -31.53 48.62
N PRO A 6 13.14 -32.85 48.75
CA PRO A 6 13.89 -33.66 47.79
C PRO A 6 12.99 -33.93 46.59
N ASN A 7 13.58 -34.18 45.41
CA ASN A 7 12.94 -34.75 44.20
C ASN A 7 12.69 -33.82 43.01
N SER A 8 13.65 -32.97 42.64
CA SER A 8 14.09 -32.91 41.24
C SER A 8 15.38 -32.11 41.05
N LEU A 9 16.39 -32.80 40.53
CA LEU A 9 17.59 -32.22 39.93
C LEU A 9 17.23 -31.69 38.53
N HIS A 10 17.65 -30.47 38.16
CA HIS A 10 18.52 -30.31 36.98
C HIS A 10 19.11 -28.89 36.77
N PHE A 11 20.43 -28.83 36.99
CA PHE A 11 21.53 -28.09 36.35
C PHE A 11 21.45 -26.61 35.92
N SER A 12 22.42 -25.86 36.46
CA SER A 12 23.01 -24.64 35.93
C SER A 12 23.69 -24.84 34.57
N THR A 13 23.93 -23.75 33.85
CA THR A 13 25.28 -23.30 33.43
C THR A 13 25.13 -22.30 32.28
N PHE A 14 25.75 -21.14 32.43
CA PHE A 14 26.10 -20.24 31.33
C PHE A 14 26.86 -21.03 30.27
N GLY A 15 26.18 -21.36 29.15
CA GLY A 15 26.76 -22.11 28.04
C GLY A 15 26.32 -21.51 26.72
N TRP A 16 27.25 -20.92 26.00
CA TRP A 16 27.05 -20.48 24.62
C TRP A 16 26.94 -21.71 23.72
N PHE A 17 25.74 -22.05 23.27
CA PHE A 17 25.53 -23.02 22.21
C PHE A 17 25.46 -22.30 20.86
N VAL A 18 26.49 -22.50 20.03
CA VAL A 18 26.42 -22.21 18.59
C VAL A 18 25.94 -23.49 17.91
N GLY A 19 24.64 -23.55 17.62
CA GLY A 19 23.99 -24.62 16.84
C GLY A 19 22.90 -24.02 15.97
N ARG A 20 23.04 -24.18 14.64
CA ARG A 20 22.20 -23.54 13.62
C ARG A 20 20.77 -24.12 13.58
N CYS A 21 19.86 -23.28 13.10
CA CYS A 21 18.44 -23.48 12.76
C CYS A 21 17.46 -23.42 13.94
N ARG A 22 16.52 -22.47 14.01
CA ARG A 22 15.71 -21.92 12.91
C ARG A 22 15.40 -20.44 13.20
N ARG A 23 15.88 -19.51 12.34
CA ARG A 23 15.28 -18.18 12.22
C ARG A 23 13.91 -18.38 11.55
N LEU A 24 12.91 -18.78 12.32
CA LEU A 24 11.53 -18.67 11.87
C LEU A 24 10.97 -17.37 12.42
N LEU A 25 10.73 -16.45 11.50
CA LEU A 25 9.89 -15.29 11.68
C LEU A 25 10.45 -14.33 12.74
N GLN A 26 11.50 -13.59 12.36
CA GLN A 26 11.63 -12.25 12.91
C GLN A 26 10.44 -11.46 12.35
N GLN A 27 9.32 -11.52 13.06
CA GLN A 27 8.27 -10.55 12.86
C GLN A 27 8.85 -9.18 13.22
N ALA A 28 8.39 -8.12 12.54
CA ALA A 28 8.76 -6.77 12.92
C ALA A 28 8.56 -6.60 14.44
N ALA A 29 9.41 -5.81 15.10
CA ALA A 29 9.22 -5.56 16.52
C ALA A 29 7.79 -5.08 16.76
N ASN A 30 7.01 -5.79 17.60
CA ASN A 30 5.57 -5.60 17.83
C ASN A 30 4.64 -6.06 16.68
N GLY A 31 5.03 -7.07 15.90
CA GLY A 31 4.19 -7.73 14.90
C GLY A 31 3.15 -8.68 15.50
N VAL A 32 2.13 -9.00 14.71
CA VAL A 32 1.00 -9.87 15.07
C VAL A 32 1.13 -11.19 14.33
N ASN A 33 1.22 -12.32 15.03
CA ASN A 33 1.41 -13.63 14.40
C ASN A 33 0.17 -14.06 13.61
N PRO A 34 0.32 -15.02 12.66
CA PRO A 34 -0.83 -15.66 12.04
C PRO A 34 -1.78 -16.25 13.10
N GLY A 35 -3.04 -15.82 13.08
CA GLY A 35 -4.06 -16.23 14.05
C GLY A 35 -4.20 -15.33 15.28
N GLU A 36 -3.34 -14.32 15.45
CA GLU A 36 -3.49 -13.29 16.49
C GLU A 36 -4.30 -12.09 15.99
N VAL A 37 -4.90 -11.34 16.93
CA VAL A 37 -5.74 -10.17 16.62
C VAL A 37 -5.17 -8.93 17.32
N LEU A 38 -5.01 -7.86 16.55
CA LEU A 38 -4.68 -6.53 17.09
C LEU A 38 -5.95 -5.77 17.42
N THR A 39 -6.06 -5.32 18.67
CA THR A 39 -7.13 -4.40 19.10
C THR A 39 -6.55 -3.01 19.32
N ILE A 40 -7.11 -2.01 18.65
CA ILE A 40 -6.76 -0.60 18.84
C ILE A 40 -7.95 0.11 19.49
N THR A 41 -7.74 0.67 20.67
CA THR A 41 -8.79 1.36 21.43
C THR A 41 -8.53 2.87 21.44
N PHE A 42 -9.55 3.64 21.10
CA PHE A 42 -9.50 5.11 21.11
C PHE A 42 -10.49 5.66 22.13
N ASN A 43 -10.09 6.71 22.83
CA ASN A 43 -10.99 7.48 23.68
C ASN A 43 -11.74 8.54 22.85
N LEU A 44 -13.02 8.74 23.16
CA LEU A 44 -13.79 9.83 22.57
C LEU A 44 -13.31 11.17 23.16
N ILE A 45 -13.11 12.16 22.29
CA ILE A 45 -12.84 13.52 22.72
C ILE A 45 -14.11 14.16 23.32
N ALA A 46 -13.93 15.17 24.18
CA ALA A 46 -15.04 15.88 24.80
C ALA A 46 -16.05 16.43 23.77
N GLY A 47 -17.34 16.30 24.07
CA GLY A 47 -18.43 16.74 23.18
C GLY A 47 -18.73 15.79 22.01
N LYS A 48 -18.04 14.64 21.90
CA LYS A 48 -18.38 13.58 20.95
C LYS A 48 -18.99 12.38 21.66
N THR A 49 -20.05 11.84 21.09
CA THR A 49 -20.72 10.62 21.58
C THR A 49 -20.31 9.41 20.75
N PHE A 50 -20.57 8.21 21.27
CA PHE A 50 -20.37 6.97 20.51
C PHE A 50 -21.17 6.98 19.19
N THR A 51 -22.40 7.45 19.23
CA THR A 51 -23.25 7.63 18.04
C THR A 51 -22.58 8.52 16.99
N ASN A 52 -21.93 9.61 17.40
CA ASN A 52 -21.20 10.47 16.46
C ASN A 52 -20.04 9.73 15.78
N ALA A 53 -19.34 8.86 16.50
CA ALA A 53 -18.26 8.05 15.94
C ALA A 53 -18.78 7.04 14.93
N VAL A 54 -19.85 6.30 15.25
CA VAL A 54 -20.50 5.34 14.34
C VAL A 54 -21.02 6.04 13.09
N ASN A 55 -21.70 7.18 13.24
CA ASN A 55 -22.20 7.96 12.11
C ASN A 55 -21.06 8.45 11.20
N SER A 56 -19.94 8.86 11.80
CA SER A 56 -18.76 9.30 11.05
C SER A 56 -18.08 8.15 10.31
N LEU A 57 -18.02 6.95 10.91
CA LEU A 57 -17.52 5.74 10.24
C LEU A 57 -18.40 5.35 9.05
N ASN A 58 -19.72 5.38 9.23
CA ASN A 58 -20.68 5.09 8.16
C ASN A 58 -20.58 6.13 7.03
N ALA A 59 -20.46 7.41 7.37
CA ALA A 59 -20.29 8.48 6.37
C ALA A 59 -18.99 8.32 5.55
N ALA A 60 -17.91 7.85 6.17
CA ALA A 60 -16.66 7.55 5.48
C ALA A 60 -16.80 6.37 4.50
N LEU A 61 -17.62 5.37 4.84
CA LEU A 61 -17.89 4.22 3.98
C LEU A 61 -18.79 4.58 2.78
N THR A 62 -19.80 5.42 2.98
CA THR A 62 -20.74 5.78 1.92
C THR A 62 -20.23 6.89 0.99
N THR A 63 -19.33 7.75 1.48
CA THR A 63 -18.84 8.92 0.74
C THR A 63 -17.30 9.01 0.77
N PRO A 64 -16.60 8.07 0.10
CA PRO A 64 -15.15 7.91 0.24
C PRO A 64 -14.31 9.05 -0.35
N ASN A 65 -14.89 10.03 -1.04
CA ASN A 65 -14.18 11.22 -1.56
C ASN A 65 -14.63 12.53 -0.90
N ASN A 66 -15.44 12.47 0.16
CA ASN A 66 -15.83 13.66 0.91
C ASN A 66 -14.88 13.85 2.10
N SER A 67 -14.07 14.93 2.05
CA SER A 67 -13.11 15.29 3.09
C SER A 67 -13.75 15.94 4.32
N ASN A 68 -15.02 16.33 4.24
CA ASN A 68 -15.67 17.15 5.27
C ASN A 68 -16.55 16.34 6.23
N SER A 69 -16.83 15.08 5.92
CA SER A 69 -17.73 14.24 6.73
C SER A 69 -17.32 12.77 6.66
N GLY A 70 -16.48 12.33 7.60
CA GLY A 70 -16.16 10.92 7.74
C GLY A 70 -14.96 10.67 8.65
N LEU A 71 -15.04 9.62 9.47
CA LEU A 71 -13.91 9.14 10.26
C LEU A 71 -13.22 8.03 9.47
N ARG A 72 -11.94 8.23 9.13
CA ARG A 72 -11.12 7.23 8.47
C ARG A 72 -10.07 6.66 9.41
N ILE A 73 -9.95 5.34 9.41
CA ILE A 73 -8.94 4.62 10.17
C ILE A 73 -8.04 3.93 9.15
N GLY A 74 -6.82 4.43 9.03
CA GLY A 74 -5.78 3.85 8.18
C GLY A 74 -4.81 3.02 9.02
N ILE A 75 -4.54 1.79 8.60
CA ILE A 75 -3.55 0.90 9.20
C ILE A 75 -2.47 0.63 8.16
N HIS A 76 -1.24 0.98 8.50
CA HIS A 76 -0.07 0.62 7.70
C HIS A 76 0.62 -0.59 8.31
N VAL A 77 0.65 -1.69 7.57
CA VAL A 77 1.27 -2.96 7.96
C VAL A 77 2.61 -3.08 7.25
N GLN A 78 3.65 -3.40 8.02
CA GLN A 78 4.99 -3.66 7.51
C GLN A 78 5.33 -5.13 7.69
N GLY A 79 6.04 -5.72 6.71
CA GLY A 79 6.40 -7.14 6.78
C GLY A 79 5.21 -8.06 6.61
N PHE A 80 4.32 -7.73 5.66
CA PHE A 80 3.23 -8.62 5.23
C PHE A 80 3.81 -9.91 4.66
N ALA A 81 3.03 -11.00 4.57
CA ALA A 81 3.55 -12.34 4.25
C ALA A 81 4.37 -12.44 2.95
N GLY A 82 4.18 -11.50 2.00
CA GLY A 82 4.97 -11.36 0.78
C GLY A 82 6.28 -10.56 0.89
N GLY A 83 6.68 -10.14 2.10
CA GLY A 83 7.88 -9.30 2.33
C GLY A 83 7.68 -7.81 2.04
N GLY A 84 6.45 -7.38 1.73
CA GLY A 84 6.08 -6.00 1.44
C GLY A 84 5.42 -5.26 2.60
N SER A 85 4.98 -4.03 2.31
CA SER A 85 4.14 -3.22 3.21
C SER A 85 2.79 -2.97 2.54
N GLU A 86 1.71 -3.04 3.31
CA GLU A 86 0.35 -2.80 2.84
C GLU A 86 -0.32 -1.73 3.69
N SER A 87 -1.20 -0.95 3.08
CA SER A 87 -1.97 0.10 3.75
C SER A 87 -3.44 -0.17 3.55
N PHE A 88 -4.20 -0.21 4.64
CA PHE A 88 -5.64 -0.43 4.63
C PHE A 88 -6.35 0.79 5.18
N ILE A 89 -7.45 1.18 4.57
CA ILE A 89 -8.37 2.16 5.15
C ILE A 89 -9.75 1.52 5.33
N ASN A 90 -10.51 2.00 6.31
CA ASN A 90 -11.88 1.55 6.49
C ASN A 90 -12.74 1.90 5.27
N GLY A 91 -13.35 0.88 4.66
CA GLY A 91 -14.36 1.05 3.64
C GLY A 91 -13.89 1.02 2.19
N ASP A 92 -12.60 0.76 1.95
CA ASP A 92 -12.21 0.18 0.67
C ASP A 92 -12.84 -1.21 0.60
N LYS A 93 -13.99 -1.29 -0.10
CA LYS A 93 -14.35 -2.56 -0.73
C LYS A 93 -13.12 -2.98 -1.50
N ILE A 94 -12.70 -4.23 -1.34
CA ILE A 94 -11.79 -4.86 -2.29
C ILE A 94 -12.44 -4.64 -3.64
N VAL A 95 -11.98 -3.62 -4.37
CA VAL A 95 -12.31 -3.45 -5.76
C VAL A 95 -11.59 -4.64 -6.37
N GLU A 96 -12.31 -5.75 -6.53
CA GLU A 96 -11.90 -6.75 -7.51
C GLU A 96 -11.48 -5.95 -8.75
N PRO A 97 -10.32 -6.25 -9.36
CA PRO A 97 -9.98 -5.70 -10.65
C PRO A 97 -10.97 -6.29 -11.67
N GLY A 98 -12.21 -5.80 -11.60
CA GLY A 98 -13.29 -6.09 -12.51
C GLY A 98 -13.04 -5.29 -13.77
N PRO A 99 -13.09 -5.91 -14.96
CA PRO A 99 -12.94 -5.21 -16.22
C PRO A 99 -14.21 -4.38 -16.48
N GLY A 100 -14.27 -3.18 -15.94
CA GLY A 100 -15.32 -2.19 -16.17
C GLY A 100 -14.75 -0.93 -16.81
N PRO A 101 -15.48 -0.26 -17.73
CA PRO A 101 -14.91 0.58 -18.77
C PRO A 101 -14.58 1.98 -18.25
N GLY A 102 -13.54 2.08 -17.41
CA GLY A 102 -12.82 3.32 -17.22
C GLY A 102 -11.98 3.54 -18.46
N ALA A 103 -12.55 4.14 -19.50
CA ALA A 103 -11.76 4.69 -20.59
C ALA A 103 -10.86 5.77 -19.98
N VAL A 104 -9.65 5.38 -19.60
CA VAL A 104 -8.60 6.30 -19.18
C VAL A 104 -8.37 7.20 -20.39
N PRO A 105 -8.57 8.53 -20.26
CA PRO A 105 -8.28 9.44 -21.35
C PRO A 105 -6.86 9.17 -21.83
N GLU A 106 -6.72 8.91 -23.14
CA GLU A 106 -5.43 8.60 -23.73
C GLU A 106 -4.40 9.64 -23.28
N PRO A 107 -3.20 9.21 -22.85
CA PRO A 107 -2.18 10.14 -22.40
C PRO A 107 -1.94 11.23 -23.44
N ALA A 108 -1.88 12.49 -23.03
CA ALA A 108 -1.58 13.62 -23.92
C ALA A 108 -0.26 13.45 -24.71
N SER A 109 0.61 12.53 -24.28
CA SER A 109 1.79 12.08 -25.02
C SER A 109 1.46 11.46 -26.38
N LEU A 110 0.33 10.76 -26.56
CA LEU A 110 -0.11 10.25 -27.86
C LEU A 110 -0.52 11.38 -28.81
N ALA A 111 -1.23 12.39 -28.30
CA ALA A 111 -1.56 13.59 -29.07
C ALA A 111 -0.30 14.37 -29.48
N LEU A 112 0.66 14.54 -28.56
CA LEU A 112 1.94 15.19 -28.86
C LEU A 112 2.80 14.39 -29.83
N LEU A 113 2.82 13.06 -29.73
CA LEU A 113 3.52 12.18 -30.66
C LEU A 113 2.91 12.27 -32.06
N ALA A 114 1.58 12.27 -32.16
CA ALA A 114 0.87 12.42 -33.43
C ALA A 114 1.15 13.79 -34.07
N LEU A 115 1.04 14.88 -33.30
CA LEU A 115 1.30 16.22 -33.81
C LEU A 115 2.78 16.43 -34.19
N GLY A 116 3.70 15.92 -33.36
CA GLY A 116 5.14 15.99 -33.62
C GLY A 116 5.56 15.21 -34.87
N SER A 117 5.03 13.99 -35.05
CA SER A 117 5.34 13.16 -36.22
C SER A 117 4.78 13.73 -37.52
N VAL A 118 3.57 14.31 -37.50
CA VAL A 118 2.99 15.02 -38.66
C VAL A 118 3.82 16.26 -39.01
N GLY A 119 4.24 17.05 -38.01
CA GLY A 119 5.08 18.23 -38.23
C GLY A 119 6.43 17.89 -38.87
N LEU A 120 7.12 16.88 -38.33
CA LEU A 120 8.41 16.40 -38.85
C LEU A 120 8.28 15.78 -40.25
N GLY A 121 7.27 14.95 -40.48
CA GLY A 121 7.00 14.33 -41.78
C GLY A 121 6.68 15.37 -42.86
N GLY A 122 5.83 16.35 -42.54
CA GLY A 122 5.51 17.45 -43.46
C GLY A 122 6.72 18.31 -43.82
N PHE A 123 7.59 18.60 -42.85
CA PHE A 123 8.82 19.37 -43.09
C PHE A 123 9.82 18.61 -43.96
N GLY A 124 10.01 17.31 -43.72
CA GLY A 124 10.89 16.46 -44.51
C GLY A 124 10.48 16.36 -45.99
N LEU A 125 9.18 16.27 -46.28
CA LEU A 125 8.67 16.20 -47.65
C LEU A 125 8.84 17.52 -48.43
N ARG A 126 8.76 18.67 -47.75
CA ARG A 126 8.98 19.98 -48.39
C ARG A 126 10.43 20.17 -48.82
N ARG A 127 11.39 19.70 -48.02
CA ARG A 127 12.83 19.77 -48.37
C ARG A 127 13.17 18.94 -49.61
N ARG A 128 12.59 17.75 -49.76
CA ARG A 128 12.82 16.90 -50.94
C ARG A 128 12.29 17.52 -52.23
N LYS A 129 11.15 18.22 -52.17
CA LYS A 129 10.61 18.94 -53.34
C LYS A 129 11.48 20.14 -53.75
N SER A 130 12.15 20.79 -52.80
CA SER A 130 13.09 21.88 -53.11
C SER A 130 14.35 21.37 -53.77
N LEU A 131 14.89 20.23 -53.31
CA LEU A 131 16.11 19.63 -53.86
C LEU A 131 15.89 19.12 -55.30
N ASN A 132 14.76 18.48 -55.58
CA ASN A 132 14.44 18.00 -56.93
C ASN A 132 14.22 19.13 -57.96
N ARG A 133 14.00 20.37 -57.51
CA ARG A 133 13.91 21.55 -58.39
C ARG A 133 15.28 22.15 -58.73
N SER A 134 16.31 21.85 -57.96
CA SER A 134 17.68 22.34 -58.17
C SER A 134 18.51 21.49 -59.13
N THR A 135 17.97 20.36 -59.59
CA THR A 135 18.63 19.44 -60.56
C THR A 135 17.98 19.49 -61.95
N ALA A 136 16.97 20.35 -62.14
CA ALA A 136 16.23 20.50 -63.39
C ALA A 136 16.46 21.85 -64.09
N ALA A 137 17.56 22.54 -63.78
CA ALA A 137 18.02 23.77 -64.42
C ALA A 137 19.46 23.60 -64.91
#